data_AF-A0A3D2J9P7-F1
#
_entry.id   AF-A0A3D2J9P7-F1
#
_cell.length_a   1.000
_cell.length_b   1.000
_cell.length_c   1.000
_cell.angle_alpha   90.00
_cell.angle_beta   90.00
_cell.angle_gamma   90.00
#
_symmetry.space_group_name_H-M   'P 1'
#
loop_
_entity.id
_entity.type
_entity.pdbx_description
1 polymer ?
#
loop_
_entity_poly.entity_id
_entity_poly.type
_entity_poly.pdbx_seq_one_letter_code
_entity_poly.pdbx_strand_id
1 'polypeptide(L)'
;VAKQPFQALLAYQKALLYADRVTPLLRGRIYLGLASAYARCNPVLYKQEALRYLGLASEHFPSHPEDDPWYLYMYAAGNRSVLHLYEALTYNDLHQSKSAWESLVKVDGLHPKMTVTESARIEFINLQAKTLVTLGDMEESCAYIEASVKASDTSGYIIWREEAFEVYQELVNLWPHELRVRRLRNLFQASA
;
A
#
# COMPACT_ATOMS: atom_id res chain seq x y z
N VAL A 1 -4.74 -6.59 0.22
CA VAL A 1 -3.55 -7.34 0.70
C VAL A 1 -3.95 -8.69 1.33
N ALA A 2 -3.14 -9.76 1.20
CA ALA A 2 -3.49 -11.11 1.67
C ALA A 2 -3.69 -11.16 3.20
N LYS A 3 -4.84 -11.63 3.68
CA LYS A 3 -5.19 -11.70 5.13
C LYS A 3 -4.38 -12.71 5.94
N GLN A 4 -3.48 -13.47 5.30
CA GLN A 4 -2.70 -14.54 5.91
C GLN A 4 -1.20 -14.36 5.60
N PRO A 5 -0.47 -13.52 6.38
CA PRO A 5 0.92 -13.16 6.11
C PRO A 5 1.85 -14.36 5.93
N PHE A 6 1.70 -15.39 6.76
CA PHE A 6 2.56 -16.57 6.73
C PHE A 6 2.39 -17.38 5.43
N GLN A 7 1.16 -17.53 4.93
CA GLN A 7 0.93 -18.21 3.67
C GLN A 7 1.51 -17.43 2.48
N ALA A 8 1.39 -16.10 2.51
CA ALA A 8 2.02 -15.23 1.51
C ALA A 8 3.54 -15.39 1.53
N LEU A 9 4.15 -15.41 2.72
CA LEU A 9 5.59 -15.62 2.88
C LEU A 9 6.02 -16.96 2.27
N LEU A 10 5.32 -18.06 2.57
CA LEU A 10 5.62 -19.38 2.00
C LEU A 10 5.48 -19.39 0.47
N ALA A 11 4.45 -18.74 -0.07
CA ALA A 11 4.24 -18.66 -1.51
C ALA A 11 5.39 -17.91 -2.20
N TYR A 12 5.81 -16.77 -1.65
CA TYR A 12 6.91 -16.00 -2.21
C TYR A 12 8.28 -16.67 -2.02
N GLN A 13 8.50 -17.40 -0.92
CA GLN A 13 9.71 -18.23 -0.75
C GLN A 13 9.79 -19.33 -1.81
N LYS A 14 8.66 -19.92 -2.22
CA LYS A 14 8.63 -20.85 -3.35
C LYS A 14 8.91 -20.13 -4.68
N ALA A 15 8.34 -18.95 -4.88
CA ALA A 15 8.57 -18.15 -6.08
C ALA A 15 10.05 -17.70 -6.22
N LEU A 16 10.73 -17.45 -5.10
CA LEU A 16 12.14 -17.08 -5.05
C LEU A 16 13.06 -18.08 -5.78
N LEU A 17 12.71 -19.37 -5.77
CA LEU A 17 13.45 -20.43 -6.47
C LEU A 17 13.50 -20.22 -7.99
N TYR A 18 12.59 -19.40 -8.54
CA TYR A 18 12.49 -19.08 -9.96
C TYR A 18 12.96 -17.65 -10.27
N ALA A 19 13.38 -16.87 -9.27
CA ALA A 19 13.71 -15.45 -9.42
C ALA A 19 14.76 -15.19 -10.51
N ASP A 20 15.75 -16.07 -10.65
CA ASP A 20 16.80 -15.94 -11.66
C ASP A 20 16.37 -16.35 -13.08
N ARG A 21 15.20 -16.98 -13.22
CA ARG A 21 14.67 -17.51 -14.48
C ARG A 21 13.51 -16.68 -15.05
N VAL A 22 13.10 -15.63 -14.36
CA VAL A 22 12.03 -14.71 -14.78
C VAL A 22 12.60 -13.35 -15.18
N THR A 23 11.77 -12.53 -15.82
CA THR A 23 12.15 -11.18 -16.23
C THR A 23 12.47 -10.29 -15.03
N PRO A 24 13.25 -9.20 -15.20
CA PRO A 24 13.55 -8.26 -14.11
C PRO A 24 12.30 -7.71 -13.41
N LEU A 25 11.23 -7.42 -14.15
CA LEU A 25 9.98 -6.94 -13.58
C LEU A 25 9.34 -7.97 -12.63
N LEU A 26 9.24 -9.24 -13.07
CA LEU A 26 8.72 -10.33 -12.25
C LEU A 26 9.63 -10.62 -11.04
N ARG A 27 10.95 -10.56 -11.23
CA ARG A 27 11.92 -10.71 -10.15
C ARG A 27 11.74 -9.63 -9.09
N GLY A 28 11.68 -8.36 -9.49
CA GLY A 28 11.41 -7.23 -8.60
C GLY A 28 10.09 -7.41 -7.84
N ARG A 29 9.04 -7.92 -8.50
CA ARG A 29 7.77 -8.25 -7.84
C ARG A 29 7.86 -9.35 -6.80
N ILE A 30 8.62 -10.41 -7.06
CA ILE A 30 8.86 -11.47 -6.06
C ILE A 30 9.54 -10.87 -4.83
N TYR A 31 10.54 -10.00 -5.02
CA TYR A 31 11.22 -9.32 -3.91
C TYR A 31 10.29 -8.38 -3.14
N LEU A 32 9.45 -7.58 -3.81
CA LEU A 32 8.44 -6.75 -3.13
C LEU A 32 7.47 -7.59 -2.30
N GLY A 33 7.03 -8.72 -2.87
CA GLY A 33 6.19 -9.69 -2.17
C GLY A 33 6.84 -10.26 -0.91
N LEU A 34 8.12 -10.66 -1.00
CA LEU A 34 8.90 -11.13 0.15
C LEU A 34 9.05 -10.03 1.21
N ALA A 35 9.40 -8.81 0.81
CA ALA A 35 9.59 -7.68 1.70
C ALA A 35 8.35 -7.45 2.58
N SER A 36 7.18 -7.28 1.94
CA SER A 36 5.91 -7.09 2.65
C SER A 36 5.53 -8.33 3.47
N ALA A 37 5.74 -9.55 2.97
CA ALA A 37 5.38 -10.76 3.71
C ALA A 37 6.23 -10.96 4.98
N TYR A 38 7.54 -10.73 4.91
CA TYR A 38 8.42 -10.78 6.08
C TYR A 38 8.02 -9.74 7.13
N ALA A 39 7.81 -8.49 6.72
CA ALA A 39 7.38 -7.43 7.63
C ALA A 39 6.08 -7.78 8.37
N ARG A 40 5.09 -8.33 7.66
CA ARG A 40 3.78 -8.69 8.23
C ARG A 40 3.79 -9.95 9.08
N CYS A 41 4.73 -10.86 8.86
CA CYS A 41 4.84 -12.10 9.64
C CYS A 41 5.36 -11.82 11.05
N ASN A 42 6.45 -11.08 11.15
CA ASN A 42 7.01 -10.66 12.43
C ASN A 42 7.93 -9.46 12.20
N PRO A 43 7.46 -8.22 12.43
CA PRO A 43 8.21 -7.01 12.09
C PRO A 43 9.45 -6.80 12.95
N VAL A 44 9.54 -7.46 14.12
CA VAL A 44 10.72 -7.39 15.00
C VAL A 44 11.78 -8.39 14.54
N LEU A 45 11.38 -9.65 14.32
CA LEU A 45 12.30 -10.73 13.97
C LEU A 45 12.79 -10.62 12.51
N TYR A 46 11.90 -10.29 11.57
CA TYR A 46 12.19 -10.33 10.13
C TYR A 46 12.44 -8.96 9.51
N LYS A 47 12.75 -7.95 10.34
CA LYS A 47 13.02 -6.59 9.87
C LYS A 47 14.13 -6.56 8.82
N GLN A 48 15.23 -7.27 9.08
CA GLN A 48 16.39 -7.23 8.19
C GLN A 48 16.08 -7.88 6.84
N GLU A 49 15.36 -9.00 6.82
CA GLU A 49 14.92 -9.67 5.61
C GLU A 49 13.96 -8.79 4.82
N ALA A 50 13.00 -8.16 5.48
CA ALA A 50 12.07 -7.24 4.83
C ALA A 50 12.81 -6.09 4.12
N LEU A 51 13.73 -5.43 4.83
CA LEU A 51 14.53 -4.34 4.26
C LEU A 51 15.48 -4.80 3.16
N ARG A 52 16.09 -5.99 3.30
CA ARG A 52 16.95 -6.59 2.27
C ARG A 52 16.18 -6.81 0.97
N TYR A 53 14.97 -7.36 1.06
CA TYR A 53 14.16 -7.60 -0.14
C TYR A 53 13.59 -6.32 -0.75
N LEU A 54 13.34 -5.26 0.04
CA LEU A 54 13.06 -3.93 -0.53
C LEU A 54 14.24 -3.39 -1.33
N GLY A 55 15.46 -3.53 -0.81
CA GLY A 55 16.68 -3.13 -1.53
C GLY A 55 16.83 -3.88 -2.84
N LEU A 56 16.74 -5.22 -2.80
CA LEU A 56 16.81 -6.06 -4.00
C LEU A 56 15.71 -5.74 -5.01
N ALA A 57 14.49 -5.48 -4.55
CA ALA A 57 13.40 -5.06 -5.42
C ALA A 57 13.75 -3.75 -6.15
N SER A 58 14.24 -2.76 -5.42
CA SER A 58 14.62 -1.45 -5.98
C SER A 58 15.75 -1.56 -7.00
N GLU A 59 16.74 -2.42 -6.75
CA GLU A 59 17.86 -2.67 -7.67
C GLU A 59 17.44 -3.35 -8.97
N HIS A 60 16.44 -4.23 -8.91
CA HIS A 60 16.02 -5.05 -10.06
C HIS A 60 14.79 -4.52 -10.79
N PHE A 61 14.06 -3.56 -10.20
CA PHE A 61 12.88 -3.00 -10.84
C PHE A 61 13.29 -2.20 -12.08
N PRO A 62 12.76 -2.53 -13.27
CA PRO A 62 13.18 -1.87 -14.51
C PRO A 62 12.83 -0.38 -14.50
N SER A 63 13.63 0.42 -15.21
CA SER A 63 13.32 1.84 -15.46
C SER A 63 12.11 2.00 -16.38
N HIS A 64 11.95 1.07 -17.32
CA HIS A 64 10.87 0.98 -18.31
C HIS A 64 10.12 -0.34 -18.13
N PRO A 65 9.28 -0.49 -17.08
CA PRO A 65 8.50 -1.70 -16.87
C PRO A 65 7.56 -2.03 -18.05
N GLU A 66 7.13 -1.01 -18.81
CA GLU A 66 6.27 -1.12 -20.00
C GLU A 66 6.85 -2.00 -21.12
N ASP A 67 8.16 -2.15 -21.18
CA ASP A 67 8.85 -2.98 -22.17
C ASP A 67 8.84 -4.47 -21.81
N ASP A 68 8.41 -4.83 -20.60
CA ASP A 68 8.35 -6.21 -20.14
C ASP A 68 7.13 -6.94 -20.74
N PRO A 69 7.30 -8.16 -21.30
CA PRO A 69 6.19 -8.94 -21.85
C PRO A 69 5.03 -9.21 -20.85
N TRP A 70 5.31 -9.15 -19.55
CA TRP A 70 4.34 -9.39 -18.49
C TRP A 70 3.72 -8.12 -17.90
N TYR A 71 4.10 -6.93 -18.38
CA TYR A 71 3.66 -5.64 -17.87
C TYR A 71 2.14 -5.55 -17.66
N LEU A 72 1.37 -5.90 -18.69
CA LEU A 72 -0.10 -5.81 -18.68
C LEU A 72 -0.77 -6.81 -17.72
N TYR A 73 -0.08 -7.87 -17.33
CA TYR A 73 -0.60 -8.88 -16.40
C TYR A 73 -0.32 -8.52 -14.93
N MET A 74 0.37 -7.40 -14.69
CA MET A 74 0.66 -6.95 -13.34
C MET A 74 -0.38 -6.00 -12.80
N TYR A 75 -0.68 -6.15 -11.51
CA TYR A 75 -1.46 -5.16 -10.76
C TYR A 75 -0.85 -3.76 -10.88
N ALA A 76 -1.70 -2.73 -10.93
CA ALA A 76 -1.33 -1.33 -11.19
C ALA A 76 -0.52 -1.15 -12.49
N ALA A 77 -0.80 -1.99 -13.49
CA ALA A 77 -0.06 -2.08 -14.75
C ALA A 77 1.46 -2.26 -14.57
N GLY A 78 1.96 -2.77 -13.44
CA GLY A 78 3.40 -3.03 -13.27
C GLY A 78 4.31 -1.79 -13.30
N ASN A 79 3.76 -0.58 -13.30
CA ASN A 79 4.57 0.63 -13.35
C ASN A 79 5.30 0.92 -12.02
N ARG A 80 6.20 1.89 -12.03
CA ARG A 80 7.02 2.24 -10.85
C ARG A 80 6.23 2.67 -9.62
N SER A 81 4.96 3.07 -9.74
CA SER A 81 4.13 3.35 -8.55
C SER A 81 4.08 2.14 -7.62
N VAL A 82 4.10 0.93 -8.18
CA VAL A 82 3.93 -0.27 -7.37
C VAL A 82 5.15 -0.60 -6.51
N LEU A 83 6.33 -0.12 -6.91
CA LEU A 83 7.52 -0.15 -6.05
C LEU A 83 7.26 0.70 -4.81
N HIS A 84 6.84 1.95 -4.99
CA HIS A 84 6.55 2.87 -3.89
C HIS A 84 5.39 2.44 -3.00
N LEU A 85 4.36 1.81 -3.58
CA LEU A 85 3.28 1.22 -2.80
C LEU A 85 3.81 0.15 -1.85
N TYR A 86 4.62 -0.79 -2.34
CA TYR A 86 5.14 -1.88 -1.54
C TYR A 86 6.25 -1.45 -0.57
N GLU A 87 7.05 -0.44 -0.91
CA GLU A 87 7.92 0.26 0.05
C GLU A 87 7.09 0.77 1.23
N ALA A 88 6.02 1.53 0.95
CA ALA A 88 5.17 2.12 1.98
C ALA A 88 4.45 1.08 2.84
N LEU A 89 3.89 0.04 2.22
CA LEU A 89 3.28 -1.09 2.93
C LEU A 89 4.29 -1.72 3.90
N THR A 90 5.47 -2.07 3.38
CA THR A 90 6.52 -2.72 4.16
C THR A 90 7.00 -1.82 5.31
N TYR A 91 7.24 -0.54 5.05
CA TYR A 91 7.65 0.40 6.10
C TYR A 91 6.57 0.59 7.16
N ASN A 92 5.29 0.66 6.81
CA ASN A 92 4.20 0.73 7.78
C ASN A 92 4.12 -0.52 8.65
N ASP A 93 4.24 -1.71 8.05
CA ASP A 93 4.27 -2.98 8.79
C ASP A 93 5.48 -3.07 9.74
N LEU A 94 6.60 -2.41 9.40
CA LEU A 94 7.78 -2.28 10.26
C LEU A 94 7.73 -1.11 11.25
N HIS A 95 6.59 -0.40 11.35
CA HIS A 95 6.41 0.79 12.18
C HIS A 95 7.38 1.94 11.84
N GLN A 96 7.73 2.09 10.57
CA GLN A 96 8.60 3.15 10.03
C GLN A 96 7.80 4.18 9.21
N SER A 97 6.76 4.75 9.83
CA SER A 97 5.75 5.58 9.12
C SER A 97 6.32 6.80 8.41
N LYS A 98 7.44 7.37 8.87
CA LYS A 98 8.12 8.46 8.15
C LYS A 98 8.63 8.00 6.78
N SER A 99 9.31 6.85 6.74
CA SER A 99 9.79 6.26 5.49
C SER A 99 8.64 5.79 4.61
N ALA A 100 7.55 5.28 5.21
CA ALA A 100 6.34 4.96 4.46
C ALA A 100 5.77 6.21 3.76
N TRP A 101 5.65 7.31 4.49
CA TRP A 101 5.17 8.59 3.95
C TRP A 101 6.05 9.09 2.80
N GLU A 102 7.37 9.07 2.98
CA GLU A 102 8.34 9.47 1.95
C GLU A 102 8.19 8.66 0.64
N SER A 103 7.83 7.38 0.72
CA SER A 103 7.52 6.58 -0.47
C SER A 103 6.17 6.95 -1.08
N LEU A 104 5.13 7.16 -0.26
CA LEU A 104 3.79 7.49 -0.73
C LEU A 104 3.74 8.83 -1.47
N VAL A 105 4.41 9.87 -0.98
CA VAL A 105 4.39 11.22 -1.59
C VAL A 105 5.11 11.30 -2.94
N LYS A 106 5.89 10.29 -3.32
CA LYS A 106 6.47 10.18 -4.67
C LYS A 106 5.39 9.91 -5.71
N VAL A 107 4.32 9.21 -5.32
CA VAL A 107 3.17 8.94 -6.17
C VAL A 107 2.09 9.98 -5.95
N ASP A 108 1.72 10.23 -4.68
CA ASP A 108 0.66 11.13 -4.23
C ASP A 108 -0.73 10.74 -4.75
N GLY A 109 -1.56 10.07 -3.94
CA GLY A 109 -2.87 9.60 -4.37
C GLY A 109 -3.90 10.70 -4.65
N LEU A 110 -3.77 11.88 -4.04
CA LEU A 110 -4.67 13.02 -4.28
C LEU A 110 -4.29 13.76 -5.55
N HIS A 111 -2.98 13.93 -5.78
CA HIS A 111 -2.42 14.59 -6.94
C HIS A 111 -1.33 13.74 -7.60
N PRO A 112 -1.71 12.67 -8.33
CA PRO A 112 -0.76 11.71 -8.88
C PRO A 112 0.35 12.35 -9.70
N LYS A 113 1.59 12.18 -9.23
CA LYS A 113 2.84 12.63 -9.90
C LYS A 113 3.31 11.64 -10.95
N MET A 114 2.66 10.48 -11.04
CA MET A 114 2.89 9.45 -12.04
C MET A 114 1.59 8.79 -12.44
N THR A 115 1.59 8.16 -13.60
CA THR A 115 0.42 7.41 -14.08
C THR A 115 0.11 6.28 -13.12
N VAL A 116 -1.14 6.22 -12.66
CA VAL A 116 -1.67 5.14 -11.81
C VAL A 116 -3.08 4.81 -12.28
N THR A 117 -3.49 3.55 -12.10
CA THR A 117 -4.90 3.19 -12.29
C THR A 117 -5.73 3.77 -11.16
N GLU A 118 -7.03 3.99 -11.40
CA GLU A 118 -7.90 4.55 -10.36
C GLU A 118 -7.96 3.68 -9.10
N SER A 119 -8.02 2.36 -9.29
CA SER A 119 -7.93 1.39 -8.20
C SER A 119 -6.66 1.56 -7.36
N ALA A 120 -5.49 1.65 -8.01
CA ALA A 120 -4.23 1.86 -7.31
C ALA A 120 -4.16 3.24 -6.64
N ARG A 121 -4.69 4.28 -7.28
CA ARG A 121 -4.77 5.63 -6.72
C ARG A 121 -5.53 5.64 -5.39
N ILE A 122 -6.66 4.94 -5.32
CA ILE A 122 -7.45 4.86 -4.09
C ILE A 122 -6.70 4.07 -3.01
N GLU A 123 -6.02 2.98 -3.36
CA GLU A 123 -5.15 2.24 -2.44
C GLU A 123 -4.05 3.15 -1.86
N PHE A 124 -3.42 4.00 -2.69
CA PHE A 124 -2.49 5.02 -2.22
C PHE A 124 -3.12 5.98 -1.22
N ILE A 125 -4.31 6.50 -1.51
CA ILE A 125 -5.02 7.44 -0.61
C ILE A 125 -5.30 6.77 0.75
N ASN A 126 -5.79 5.52 0.74
CA ASN A 126 -6.03 4.76 1.98
C ASN A 126 -4.76 4.56 2.79
N LEU A 127 -3.67 4.17 2.12
CA LEU A 127 -2.40 3.95 2.78
C LEU A 127 -1.79 5.26 3.30
N GLN A 128 -1.98 6.37 2.60
CA GLN A 128 -1.62 7.72 3.06
C GLN A 128 -2.40 8.11 4.31
N ALA A 129 -3.73 7.94 4.32
CA ALA A 129 -4.54 8.15 5.52
C ALA A 129 -4.00 7.34 6.70
N LYS A 130 -3.82 6.03 6.53
CA LYS A 130 -3.30 5.13 7.57
C LYS A 130 -1.91 5.54 8.09
N THR A 131 -1.04 5.98 7.19
CA THR A 131 0.30 6.45 7.56
C THR A 131 0.21 7.72 8.40
N LEU A 132 -0.66 8.65 8.03
CA LEU A 132 -0.92 9.90 8.76
C LEU A 132 -1.51 9.65 10.14
N VAL A 133 -2.42 8.68 10.28
CA VAL A 133 -2.90 8.21 11.60
C VAL A 133 -1.72 7.85 12.51
N THR A 134 -0.77 7.06 12.00
CA THR A 134 0.39 6.62 12.77
C THR A 134 1.39 7.75 13.05
N LEU A 135 1.46 8.75 12.17
CA LEU A 135 2.25 9.97 12.36
C LEU A 135 1.59 10.97 13.32
N GLY A 136 0.33 10.75 13.69
CA GLY A 136 -0.42 11.65 14.57
C GLY A 136 -1.09 12.83 13.86
N ASP A 137 -1.15 12.84 12.53
CA ASP A 137 -1.79 13.90 11.75
C ASP A 137 -3.27 13.58 11.47
N MET A 138 -4.10 13.91 12.46
CA MET A 138 -5.53 13.64 12.41
C MET A 138 -6.23 14.40 11.26
N GLU A 139 -5.92 15.69 11.10
CA GLU A 139 -6.63 16.56 10.15
C GLU A 139 -6.36 16.12 8.71
N GLU A 140 -5.09 15.87 8.38
CA GLU A 140 -4.71 15.40 7.06
C GLU A 140 -5.27 13.99 6.82
N SER A 141 -5.17 13.08 7.80
CA SER A 141 -5.77 11.74 7.68
C SER A 141 -7.27 11.80 7.40
N CYS A 142 -8.02 12.71 8.02
CA CYS A 142 -9.46 12.88 7.77
C CYS A 142 -9.73 13.30 6.31
N ALA A 143 -8.92 14.22 5.77
CA ALA A 143 -9.05 14.67 4.38
C ALA A 143 -8.78 13.53 3.38
N TYR A 144 -7.77 12.69 3.65
CA TYR A 144 -7.50 11.51 2.81
C TYR A 144 -8.64 10.48 2.85
N ILE A 145 -9.24 10.21 4.02
CA ILE A 145 -10.40 9.31 4.11
C ILE A 145 -11.58 9.85 3.29
N GLU A 146 -11.89 11.14 3.41
CA GLU A 146 -12.96 11.77 2.61
C GLU A 146 -12.75 11.59 1.11
N ALA A 147 -11.52 11.82 0.65
CA ALA A 147 -11.16 11.62 -0.75
C ALA A 147 -11.27 10.15 -1.18
N SER A 148 -10.85 9.21 -0.32
CA SER A 148 -10.90 7.78 -0.61
C SER A 148 -12.33 7.26 -0.73
N VAL A 149 -13.21 7.60 0.23
CA VAL A 149 -14.61 7.15 0.20
C VAL A 149 -15.30 7.70 -1.04
N LYS A 150 -15.13 9.00 -1.32
CA LYS A 150 -15.70 9.63 -2.52
C LYS A 150 -15.24 8.95 -3.82
N ALA A 151 -13.94 8.66 -3.94
CA ALA A 151 -13.39 8.01 -5.11
C ALA A 151 -13.88 6.56 -5.24
N SER A 152 -13.89 5.82 -4.13
CA SER A 152 -14.38 4.44 -4.07
C SER A 152 -15.84 4.34 -4.48
N ASP A 153 -16.70 5.24 -3.97
CA ASP A 153 -18.13 5.28 -4.30
C ASP A 153 -18.35 5.63 -5.77
N THR A 154 -17.60 6.62 -6.29
CA THR A 154 -17.70 7.04 -7.71
C THR A 154 -17.29 5.92 -8.67
N SER A 155 -16.29 5.12 -8.30
CA SER A 155 -15.77 4.02 -9.13
C SER A 155 -16.41 2.66 -8.85
N GLY A 156 -17.27 2.55 -7.83
CA GLY A 156 -17.88 1.28 -7.43
C GLY A 156 -16.90 0.28 -6.78
N TYR A 157 -15.77 0.74 -6.23
CA TYR A 157 -14.77 -0.14 -5.62
C TYR A 157 -15.06 -0.39 -4.13
N ILE A 158 -15.88 -1.41 -3.86
CA ILE A 158 -16.29 -1.81 -2.51
C ILE A 158 -15.08 -2.11 -1.61
N ILE A 159 -14.09 -2.84 -2.11
CA ILE A 159 -12.92 -3.25 -1.32
C ILE A 159 -12.13 -2.06 -0.77
N TRP A 160 -11.97 -0.99 -1.55
CA TRP A 160 -11.23 0.20 -1.11
C TRP A 160 -12.03 1.06 -0.15
N ARG A 161 -13.36 1.04 -0.28
CA ARG A 161 -14.26 1.66 0.68
C ARG A 161 -14.22 0.95 2.04
N GLU A 162 -14.16 -0.38 2.05
CA GLU A 162 -13.97 -1.17 3.27
C GLU A 162 -12.63 -0.86 3.93
N GLU A 163 -11.55 -0.78 3.16
CA GLU A 163 -10.23 -0.41 3.70
C GLU A 163 -10.22 1.03 4.26
N ALA A 164 -10.88 1.99 3.60
CA ALA A 164 -11.06 3.34 4.15
C ALA A 164 -11.82 3.31 5.49
N PHE A 165 -12.78 2.40 5.64
CA PHE A 165 -13.52 2.22 6.89
C PHE A 165 -12.64 1.65 8.00
N GLU A 166 -11.75 0.71 7.69
CA GLU A 166 -10.77 0.19 8.65
C GLU A 166 -9.88 1.32 9.20
N VAL A 167 -9.37 2.22 8.33
CA VAL A 167 -8.58 3.39 8.77
C VAL A 167 -9.42 4.35 9.61
N TYR A 168 -10.69 4.57 9.25
CA TYR A 168 -11.61 5.38 10.06
C TYR A 168 -11.80 4.78 11.47
N GLN A 169 -11.87 3.45 11.61
CA GLN A 169 -11.95 2.83 12.93
C GLN A 169 -10.70 3.10 13.78
N GLU A 170 -9.51 3.13 13.16
CA GLU A 170 -8.28 3.53 13.84
C GLU A 170 -8.34 4.99 14.32
N LEU A 171 -8.83 5.92 13.48
CA LEU A 171 -9.04 7.32 13.88
C LEU A 171 -9.98 7.44 15.09
N VAL A 172 -11.11 6.72 15.08
CA VAL A 172 -12.08 6.76 16.20
C VAL A 172 -11.45 6.28 17.50
N ASN A 173 -10.57 5.27 17.44
CA ASN A 173 -9.89 4.75 18.62
C ASN A 173 -8.88 5.75 19.20
N LEU A 174 -8.15 6.49 18.35
CA LEU A 174 -7.15 7.46 18.79
C LEU A 174 -7.75 8.82 19.18
N TRP A 175 -8.79 9.26 18.47
CA TRP A 175 -9.40 10.59 18.62
C TRP A 175 -10.94 10.51 18.79
N PRO A 176 -11.44 9.81 19.82
CA PRO A 176 -12.88 9.50 19.97
C PRO A 176 -13.76 10.73 20.22
N HIS A 177 -13.18 11.85 20.66
CA HIS A 177 -13.91 13.08 21.00
C HIS A 177 -13.86 14.12 19.90
N GLU A 178 -13.06 13.91 18.86
CA GLU A 178 -12.85 14.89 17.81
C GLU A 178 -14.06 14.95 16.88
N LEU A 179 -14.64 16.14 16.75
CA LEU A 179 -15.86 16.36 15.99
C LEU A 179 -15.66 16.01 14.51
N ARG A 180 -14.48 16.33 13.97
CA ARG A 180 -14.09 16.02 12.59
C ARG A 180 -14.12 14.51 12.34
N VAL A 181 -13.47 13.73 13.20
CA VAL A 181 -13.45 12.26 13.13
C VAL A 181 -14.87 11.70 13.21
N ARG A 182 -15.69 12.15 14.17
CA ARG A 182 -17.08 11.68 14.31
C ARG A 182 -17.94 11.93 13.07
N ARG A 183 -17.72 13.04 12.37
CA ARG A 183 -18.46 13.37 11.14
C ARG A 183 -18.13 12.45 9.97
N LEU A 184 -16.94 11.84 9.94
CA LEU A 184 -16.57 10.86 8.91
C LEU A 184 -17.50 9.64 8.89
N ARG A 185 -18.13 9.30 10.03
CA ARG A 185 -19.13 8.23 10.12
C ARG A 185 -20.22 8.34 9.05
N ASN A 186 -20.65 9.57 8.76
CA ASN A 186 -21.75 9.82 7.83
C ASN A 186 -21.40 9.36 6.40
N LEU A 187 -20.12 9.39 6.04
CA LEU A 187 -19.63 8.95 4.72
C LEU A 187 -19.86 7.45 4.52
N PHE A 188 -19.76 6.67 5.58
CA PHE A 188 -19.90 5.21 5.51
C PHE A 188 -21.34 4.71 5.62
N GLN A 189 -22.28 5.57 6.03
CA GLN A 189 -23.70 5.23 6.19
C GLN A 189 -24.53 5.46 4.92
N ALA A 190 -24.03 6.25 3.98
CA ALA A 190 -24.79 6.72 2.80
C ALA A 190 -24.88 5.71 1.63
N SER A 191 -24.56 4.44 1.83
CA SER A 191 -24.48 3.43 0.76
C SER A 191 -25.28 2.17 1.08
N ALA A 192 -26.54 2.32 1.49
CA ALA A 192 -27.53 1.24 1.62
C ALA A 192 -28.66 1.44 0.59
#